data_AF-A0A8J7MX70-F1
#
_entry.id   AF-A0A8J7MX70-F1
#
_cell.length_a   1.000
_cell.length_b   1.000
_cell.length_c   1.000
_cell.angle_alpha   90.00
_cell.angle_beta   90.00
_cell.angle_gamma   90.00
#
_symmetry.space_group_name_H-M   'P 1'
#
loop_
_entity.id
_entity.type
_entity.pdbx_description
1 polymer ?
#
loop_
_entity_poly.entity_id
_entity_poly.type
_entity_poly.pdbx_seq_one_letter_code
_entity_poly.pdbx_strand_id
1 'polypeptide(L)'
;MKLLIYILFSIVLVAACGEDRSGEQPFAPTVQTGTAAQTGDSVLLTGAVLTSPNSPLRECGFEYGNDTLRGKVVADTANTFSAYTDSLGKGTYYAVAYARNGVGTGHGDTIYFVVR
;
A
#
# COMPACT_ATOMS: atom_id res chain seq x y z
N MET A 1 -52.91 0.34 -36.15
CA MET A 1 -51.81 -0.59 -35.81
C MET A 1 -50.55 0.24 -35.61
N LYS A 2 -49.84 -0.03 -34.51
CA LYS A 2 -48.55 0.50 -34.01
C LYS A 2 -47.67 1.32 -34.98
N LEU A 3 -47.08 2.42 -34.48
CA LEU A 3 -45.67 2.84 -34.66
C LEU A 3 -45.53 4.32 -34.27
N LEU A 4 -44.53 4.83 -33.55
CA LEU A 4 -43.46 4.30 -32.69
C LEU A 4 -42.93 5.57 -31.99
N ILE A 5 -42.95 5.63 -30.66
CA ILE A 5 -42.43 6.79 -29.91
C ILE A 5 -40.91 6.69 -29.92
N TYR A 6 -40.23 7.60 -30.62
CA TYR A 6 -38.78 7.72 -30.58
C TYR A 6 -38.39 8.50 -29.32
N ILE A 7 -38.04 7.77 -28.26
CA ILE A 7 -37.38 8.33 -27.08
C ILE A 7 -35.97 8.70 -27.50
N LEU A 8 -35.71 10.00 -27.59
CA LEU A 8 -34.37 10.57 -27.79
C LEU A 8 -33.55 10.26 -26.53
N PHE A 9 -32.67 9.26 -26.61
CA PHE A 9 -31.76 8.90 -25.52
C PHE A 9 -30.61 9.92 -25.51
N SER A 10 -30.79 11.00 -24.76
CA SER A 10 -29.73 11.99 -24.52
C SER A 10 -28.63 11.34 -23.70
N ILE A 11 -27.57 10.87 -24.37
CA ILE A 11 -26.34 10.41 -23.74
C ILE A 11 -25.67 11.63 -23.13
N VAL A 12 -25.78 11.77 -21.80
CA VAL A 12 -24.96 12.69 -21.03
C VAL A 12 -23.56 12.08 -20.95
N LEU A 13 -22.68 12.48 -21.87
CA LEU A 13 -21.24 12.28 -21.76
C LEU A 13 -20.75 13.12 -20.59
N VAL A 14 -20.65 12.50 -19.42
CA VAL A 14 -19.90 13.08 -18.30
C VAL A 14 -18.43 13.07 -18.74
N ALA A 15 -17.95 14.21 -19.23
CA ALA A 15 -16.54 14.44 -19.46
C ALA A 15 -15.84 14.34 -18.09
N ALA A 16 -15.28 13.16 -17.81
CA ALA A 16 -14.27 13.03 -16.78
C ALA A 16 -13.06 13.82 -17.30
N CYS A 17 -12.95 15.08 -16.89
CA CYS A 17 -11.71 15.84 -17.02
C CYS A 17 -10.65 15.20 -16.10
N GLY A 18 -10.16 14.02 -16.47
CA GLY A 18 -8.86 13.58 -16.03
C GLY A 18 -7.82 14.40 -16.78
N GLU A 19 -6.85 14.97 -16.07
CA GLU A 19 -5.65 15.50 -16.71
C GLU A 19 -5.03 14.38 -17.56
N ASP A 20 -4.71 14.68 -18.83
CA ASP A 20 -3.98 13.75 -19.69
C ASP A 20 -2.55 13.61 -19.18
N ARG A 21 -2.32 12.52 -18.43
CA ARG A 21 -0.99 12.11 -17.94
C ARG A 21 -0.44 10.91 -18.72
N SER A 22 -0.96 10.65 -19.92
CA SER A 22 -0.55 9.50 -20.75
C SER A 22 0.94 9.51 -21.11
N GLY A 23 1.58 10.68 -21.08
CA GLY A 23 3.01 10.86 -21.34
C GLY A 23 3.92 10.75 -20.10
N GLU A 24 3.37 10.69 -18.89
CA GLU A 24 4.21 10.62 -17.68
C GLU A 24 4.64 9.19 -17.38
N GLN A 25 5.95 9.00 -17.13
CA GLN A 25 6.49 7.68 -16.81
C GLN A 25 5.98 7.21 -15.43
N PRO A 26 5.49 5.95 -15.33
CA PRO A 26 5.13 5.38 -14.04
C PRO A 26 6.37 4.81 -13.33
N PHE A 27 6.41 4.94 -12.01
CA PHE A 27 7.51 4.43 -11.18
C PHE A 27 6.96 3.58 -10.04
N ALA A 28 7.80 2.67 -9.50
CA ALA A 28 7.46 1.97 -8.27
C ALA A 28 7.25 2.96 -7.10
N PRO A 29 6.48 2.59 -6.07
CA PRO A 29 6.22 3.51 -4.96
C PRO A 29 7.51 3.92 -4.22
N THR A 30 7.54 5.12 -3.67
CA THR A 30 8.52 5.53 -2.65
C THR A 30 7.85 5.39 -1.29
N VAL A 31 8.48 4.68 -0.37
CA VAL A 31 7.88 4.25 0.90
C VAL A 31 8.76 4.71 2.05
N GLN A 32 8.14 5.03 3.18
CA GLN A 32 8.79 5.29 4.45
C GLN A 32 8.30 4.28 5.47
N THR A 33 9.23 3.61 6.15
CA THR A 33 8.92 2.81 7.34
C THR A 33 8.77 3.75 8.53
N GLY A 34 7.66 3.63 9.26
CA GLY A 34 7.34 4.43 10.43
C GLY A 34 7.87 3.80 11.71
N THR A 35 6.96 3.49 12.63
CA THR A 35 7.26 3.06 14.00
C THR A 35 6.90 1.60 14.23
N ALA A 36 7.51 1.00 15.25
CA ALA A 36 7.16 -0.30 15.79
C ALA A 36 6.73 -0.15 17.27
N ALA A 37 5.52 -0.58 17.61
CA ALA A 37 4.97 -0.52 18.96
C ALA A 37 4.46 -1.90 19.42
N GLN A 38 5.07 -2.46 20.46
CA GLN A 38 4.70 -3.77 21.00
C GLN A 38 3.32 -3.73 21.68
N THR A 39 2.46 -4.70 21.36
CA THR A 39 1.16 -4.96 21.98
C THR A 39 1.06 -6.46 22.28
N GLY A 40 1.36 -6.85 23.52
CA GLY A 40 1.52 -8.27 23.88
C GLY A 40 2.72 -8.87 23.14
N ASP A 41 2.49 -9.99 22.46
CA ASP A 41 3.52 -10.67 21.66
C ASP A 41 3.56 -10.20 20.20
N SER A 42 2.65 -9.32 19.79
CA SER A 42 2.64 -8.73 18.44
C SER A 42 3.18 -7.30 18.45
N VAL A 43 3.55 -6.79 17.28
CA VAL A 43 4.04 -5.42 17.12
C VAL A 43 3.22 -4.70 16.06
N LEU A 44 2.66 -3.54 16.42
CA LEU A 44 2.04 -2.63 15.47
C LEU A 44 3.14 -1.91 14.68
N LEU A 45 3.18 -2.16 13.37
CA LEU A 45 4.06 -1.48 12.43
C LEU A 45 3.27 -0.39 11.70
N THR A 46 3.88 0.77 11.49
CA THR A 46 3.30 1.87 10.69
C THR A 46 4.21 2.21 9.51
N GLY A 47 3.61 2.66 8.41
CA GLY A 47 4.31 2.99 7.19
C GLY A 47 3.52 4.00 6.35
N ALA A 48 4.22 4.64 5.43
CA ALA A 48 3.62 5.60 4.51
C ALA A 48 4.16 5.44 3.10
N VAL A 49 3.30 5.59 2.09
CA VAL A 49 3.69 5.80 0.71
C VAL A 49 3.84 7.30 0.49
N LEU A 50 5.07 7.74 0.24
CA LEU A 50 5.37 9.15 -0.05
C LEU A 50 4.90 9.52 -1.45
N THR A 51 5.12 8.63 -2.43
CA THR A 51 4.67 8.82 -3.82
C THR A 51 4.41 7.48 -4.51
N SER A 52 3.41 7.41 -5.40
CA SER A 52 3.24 6.32 -6.38
C SER A 52 2.99 6.91 -7.77
N PRO A 53 4.03 7.41 -8.45
CA PRO A 53 3.86 8.18 -9.69
C PRO A 53 3.20 7.36 -10.80
N ASN A 54 2.08 7.88 -11.31
CA ASN A 54 1.34 7.38 -12.50
C ASN A 54 1.00 5.88 -12.49
N SER A 55 0.91 5.27 -11.30
CA SER A 55 0.44 3.90 -11.15
C SER A 55 -0.27 3.75 -9.81
N PRO A 56 -1.52 3.26 -9.78
CA PRO A 56 -2.26 3.09 -8.53
C PRO A 56 -1.63 1.99 -7.66
N LEU A 57 -1.72 2.18 -6.35
CA LEU A 57 -1.30 1.18 -5.37
C LEU A 57 -2.15 -0.09 -5.50
N ARG A 58 -1.50 -1.23 -5.30
CA ARG A 58 -2.09 -2.58 -5.37
C ARG A 58 -1.93 -3.36 -4.06
N GLU A 59 -0.91 -3.04 -3.27
CA GLU A 59 -0.61 -3.71 -2.01
C GLU A 59 0.28 -2.80 -1.15
N CYS A 60 0.06 -2.80 0.15
CA CYS A 60 0.94 -2.21 1.16
C CYS A 60 1.17 -3.24 2.28
N GLY A 61 2.28 -3.15 2.98
CA GLY A 61 2.55 -4.07 4.09
C GLY A 61 3.93 -3.93 4.66
N PHE A 62 4.35 -4.93 5.43
CA PHE A 62 5.65 -4.96 6.08
C PHE A 62 6.31 -6.31 5.92
N GLU A 63 7.61 -6.30 5.68
CA GLU A 63 8.49 -7.43 5.91
C GLU A 63 9.19 -7.22 7.25
N TYR A 64 9.29 -8.26 8.08
CA TYR A 64 9.90 -8.18 9.40
C TYR A 64 10.61 -9.48 9.74
N GLY A 65 11.50 -9.45 10.72
CA GLY A 65 12.20 -10.67 11.08
C GLY A 65 13.45 -10.44 11.90
N ASN A 66 14.25 -11.50 11.99
CA ASN A 66 15.56 -11.50 12.62
C ASN A 66 16.45 -12.52 11.89
N ASP A 67 17.55 -12.96 12.49
CA ASP A 67 18.48 -13.90 11.86
C ASP A 67 17.83 -15.26 11.51
N THR A 68 16.77 -15.65 12.24
CA THR A 68 16.12 -16.96 12.09
C THR A 68 14.70 -16.89 11.52
N LEU A 69 14.05 -15.73 11.63
CA LEU A 69 12.66 -15.51 11.21
C LEU A 69 12.60 -14.54 10.04
N ARG A 70 11.76 -14.85 9.04
CA ARG A 70 11.34 -13.93 7.99
C ARG A 70 9.81 -13.97 7.92
N GLY A 71 9.18 -12.86 8.26
CA GLY A 71 7.74 -12.67 8.27
C GLY A 71 7.33 -11.56 7.29
N LYS A 72 6.08 -11.62 6.86
CA LYS A 72 5.46 -10.62 6.00
C LYS A 72 4.01 -10.47 6.39
N VAL A 73 3.53 -9.24 6.51
CA VAL A 73 2.12 -8.93 6.75
C VAL A 73 1.61 -7.91 5.73
N VAL A 74 0.42 -8.15 5.20
CA VAL A 74 -0.28 -7.23 4.29
C VAL A 74 -1.14 -6.30 5.11
N ALA A 75 -1.09 -5.01 4.79
CA ALA A 75 -1.93 -3.97 5.38
C ALA A 75 -3.00 -3.51 4.38
N ASP A 76 -3.91 -2.65 4.84
CA ASP A 76 -4.81 -1.94 3.94
C ASP A 76 -4.01 -1.12 2.92
N THR A 77 -4.48 -1.12 1.67
CA THR A 77 -3.83 -0.35 0.60
C THR A 77 -4.22 1.12 0.74
N ALA A 78 -3.35 1.90 1.38
CA ALA A 78 -3.56 3.33 1.65
C ALA A 78 -2.22 4.07 1.71
N ASN A 79 -2.24 5.40 1.57
CA ASN A 79 -1.02 6.22 1.66
C ASN A 79 -0.38 6.17 3.05
N THR A 80 -1.17 5.96 4.11
CA THR A 80 -0.69 5.64 5.45
C THR A 80 -1.32 4.32 5.84
N PHE A 81 -0.51 3.37 6.29
CA PHE A 81 -0.96 2.02 6.57
C PHE A 81 -0.27 1.47 7.82
N SER A 82 -0.93 0.50 8.44
CA SER A 82 -0.42 -0.18 9.61
C SER A 82 -0.89 -1.62 9.65
N ALA A 83 -0.09 -2.50 10.23
CA ALA A 83 -0.48 -3.88 10.47
C ALA A 83 0.24 -4.41 11.71
N TYR A 84 -0.40 -5.38 12.37
CA TYR A 84 0.25 -6.14 13.43
C TYR A 84 1.07 -7.26 12.82
N THR A 85 2.27 -7.49 13.35
CA THR A 85 2.99 -8.75 13.10
C THR A 85 2.21 -9.92 13.68
N ASP A 86 2.50 -11.12 13.18
CA ASP A 86 2.26 -12.34 13.93
C ASP A 86 2.93 -12.28 15.32
N SER A 87 2.55 -13.19 16.22
CA SER A 87 3.18 -13.31 17.54
C SER A 87 4.69 -13.58 17.39
N LEU A 88 5.48 -12.77 18.07
CA LEU A 88 6.93 -12.84 18.11
C LEU A 88 7.39 -13.24 19.51
N GLY A 89 8.44 -14.06 19.57
CA GLY A 89 9.15 -14.31 20.81
C GLY A 89 9.96 -13.09 21.26
N LYS A 90 10.48 -13.13 22.48
CA LYS A 90 11.40 -12.10 22.98
C LYS A 90 12.65 -12.07 22.12
N GLY A 91 13.07 -10.88 21.70
CA GLY A 91 14.23 -10.74 20.83
C GLY A 91 14.33 -9.39 20.15
N THR A 92 15.38 -9.24 19.35
CA THR A 92 15.59 -8.06 18.49
C THR A 92 15.18 -8.41 17.07
N TYR A 93 14.41 -7.51 16.45
CA TYR A 93 13.83 -7.68 15.13
C TYR A 93 14.06 -6.44 14.27
N TYR A 94 13.97 -6.63 12.96
CA TYR A 94 13.88 -5.56 11.98
C TYR A 94 12.47 -5.52 11.37
N ALA A 95 12.08 -4.36 10.83
CA ALA A 95 10.94 -4.23 9.93
C ALA A 95 11.23 -3.25 8.79
N VAL A 96 10.59 -3.50 7.64
CA VAL A 96 10.65 -2.70 6.42
C VAL A 96 9.24 -2.60 5.86
N ALA A 97 8.73 -1.38 5.73
CA ALA A 97 7.48 -1.14 5.02
C ALA A 97 7.69 -1.32 3.52
N TYR A 98 6.69 -1.88 2.82
CA TYR A 98 6.70 -1.97 1.36
C TYR A 98 5.36 -1.54 0.78
N ALA A 99 5.40 -1.12 -0.48
CA ALA A 99 4.19 -0.89 -1.28
C ALA A 99 4.42 -1.30 -2.73
N ARG A 100 3.39 -1.84 -3.38
CA ARG A 100 3.44 -2.34 -4.76
C ARG A 100 2.42 -1.61 -5.62
N ASN A 101 2.81 -1.27 -6.83
CA ASN A 101 1.90 -0.79 -7.88
C ASN A 101 2.05 -1.61 -9.17
N GLY A 102 1.57 -1.10 -10.30
CA GLY A 102 1.67 -1.79 -11.59
C GLY A 102 3.09 -1.87 -12.17
N VAL A 103 4.04 -1.10 -11.65
CA VAL A 103 5.43 -1.04 -12.12
C VAL A 103 6.34 -1.93 -11.28
N GLY A 104 6.19 -1.90 -9.96
CA GLY A 104 7.04 -2.66 -9.06
C GLY A 104 6.74 -2.43 -7.59
N THR A 105 7.71 -2.82 -6.76
CA THR A 105 7.64 -2.74 -5.30
C THR A 105 8.69 -1.75 -4.79
N GLY A 106 8.25 -0.76 -4.02
CA GLY A 106 9.10 0.10 -3.23
C GLY A 106 9.24 -0.41 -1.81
N HIS A 107 10.39 -0.15 -1.20
CA HIS A 107 10.67 -0.47 0.21
C HIS A 107 11.10 0.81 0.92
N GLY A 108 10.70 0.95 2.18
CA GLY A 108 11.18 2.02 3.06
C GLY A 108 12.47 1.65 3.76
N ASP A 109 12.89 2.53 4.68
CA ASP A 109 14.07 2.29 5.52
C ASP A 109 13.88 1.09 6.45
N THR A 110 14.97 0.46 6.86
CA THR A 110 14.92 -0.59 7.88
C THR A 110 14.90 0.03 9.27
N ILE A 111 13.92 -0.34 10.09
CA ILE A 111 13.89 -0.02 11.52
C ILE A 111 14.19 -1.26 12.35
N TYR A 112 14.70 -1.07 13.56
CA TYR A 112 14.95 -2.14 14.53
C TYR A 112 14.13 -1.91 15.80
N PHE A 113 13.64 -2.99 16.39
CA PHE A 113 12.87 -2.96 17.63
C PHE A 113 13.12 -4.22 18.48
N VAL A 114 12.70 -4.16 19.74
CA VAL A 114 12.86 -5.26 20.71
C VAL A 114 11.49 -5.66 21.24
N VAL A 115 11.19 -6.95 21.19
CA VAL A 115 10.05 -7.58 21.86
C VAL A 115 10.55 -8.08 23.22
N ARG A 116 9.88 -7.66 24.30
CA ARG A 116 10.27 -7.96 25.69
C ARG A 116 9.27 -8.83 26.43
#